data_AF-A0A8X6WX91-F1
#
_entry.id   AF-A0A8X6WX91-F1
#
_cell.length_a   1.000
_cell.length_b   1.000
_cell.length_c   1.000
_cell.angle_alpha   90.00
_cell.angle_beta   90.00
_cell.angle_gamma   90.00
#
_symmetry.space_group_name_H-M   'P 1'
#
loop_
_entity.id
_entity.type
_entity.pdbx_description
1 polymer ?
#
loop_
_entity_poly.entity_id
_entity_poly.type
_entity_poly.pdbx_seq_one_letter_code
_entity_poly.pdbx_strand_id
1 'polypeptide(L)'
;MRTLGDYHDLYVTVDVLLLSDIFENFRTICQNYYKIDPCHTYTAPGLAWQACLKMTKVRLELLTDIDMHLFIEKGIRGGVAMISHRYAKANNAYLSTYDSTLSSSYIIYLDANNLYGWAMSQHLPTHDFSWTDEDVNFMDVPKDSDIGYIFEVRISR
;
A
#
# COMPACT_ATOMS: atom_id res chain seq x y z
N MET A 1 43.83 10.87 0.45
CA MET A 1 43.08 11.75 1.36
C MET A 1 44.03 12.32 2.39
N ARG A 2 44.24 13.63 2.37
CA ARG A 2 45.14 14.34 3.29
C ARG A 2 44.44 15.48 4.03
N THR A 3 43.34 16.00 3.47
CA THR A 3 42.51 17.02 4.11
C THR A 3 41.07 16.56 4.26
N LEU A 4 40.30 17.25 5.12
CA LEU A 4 38.85 17.06 5.22
C LEU A 4 38.15 17.40 3.89
N GLY A 5 38.69 18.36 3.12
CA GLY A 5 38.20 18.70 1.79
C GLY A 5 38.31 17.53 0.81
N ASP A 6 39.46 16.85 0.78
CA ASP A 6 39.66 15.68 -0.09
C ASP A 6 38.66 14.55 0.21
N TYR A 7 38.29 14.39 1.49
CA TYR A 7 37.29 13.40 1.90
C TYR A 7 35.88 13.83 1.49
N HIS A 8 35.52 15.10 1.72
CA HIS A 8 34.24 15.66 1.30
C HIS A 8 34.02 15.53 -0.21
N ASP A 9 35.03 15.89 -1.01
CA ASP A 9 34.92 15.84 -2.47
C ASP A 9 34.77 14.41 -2.97
N LEU A 10 35.48 13.46 -2.36
CA LEU A 10 35.31 12.04 -2.66
C LEU A 10 33.91 11.54 -2.28
N TYR A 11 33.43 11.90 -1.08
CA TYR A 11 32.10 11.52 -0.60
C TYR A 11 31.00 12.03 -1.56
N VAL A 12 31.02 13.32 -1.89
CA VAL A 12 30.04 13.93 -2.82
C VAL A 12 30.13 13.31 -4.21
N THR A 13 31.35 13.04 -4.69
CA THR A 13 31.54 12.36 -5.99
C THR A 13 30.92 10.97 -5.98
N VAL A 14 31.14 10.19 -4.93
CA VAL A 14 30.57 8.84 -4.80
C VAL A 14 29.04 8.89 -4.72
N ASP A 15 28.47 9.80 -3.92
CA ASP A 15 27.01 9.95 -3.80
C ASP A 15 26.36 10.31 -5.16
N VAL A 16 26.97 11.23 -5.92
CA VAL A 16 26.48 11.61 -7.26
C VAL A 16 26.58 10.45 -8.24
N LEU A 17 27.71 9.73 -8.25
CA LEU A 17 27.91 8.60 -9.15
C LEU A 17 26.94 7.45 -8.84
N LEU A 18 26.75 7.11 -7.56
CA LEU A 18 25.80 6.07 -7.14
C LEU A 18 24.36 6.43 -7.48
N LEU A 19 23.95 7.69 -7.24
CA LEU A 19 22.62 8.14 -7.60
C LEU A 19 22.40 8.08 -9.11
N SER A 20 23.40 8.52 -9.90
CA SER A 20 23.33 8.52 -11.36
C SER A 20 23.18 7.09 -11.90
N ASP A 21 24.04 6.16 -11.46
CA ASP A 21 24.01 4.75 -11.88
C ASP A 21 22.67 4.07 -11.56
N ILE A 22 22.20 4.22 -10.32
CA ILE A 22 20.91 3.65 -9.88
C ILE A 22 19.76 4.26 -10.69
N PHE A 23 19.76 5.58 -10.91
CA PHE A 23 18.67 6.25 -11.59
C PHE A 23 18.63 5.96 -13.09
N GLU A 24 19.77 5.86 -13.77
CA GLU A 24 19.85 5.47 -15.18
C GLU A 24 19.36 4.03 -15.40
N ASN A 25 19.73 3.10 -14.51
CA ASN A 25 19.21 1.75 -14.53
C ASN A 25 17.70 1.72 -14.27
N PHE A 26 17.22 2.45 -13.25
CA PHE A 26 15.81 2.58 -12.95
C PHE A 26 15.00 3.13 -14.14
N ARG A 27 15.50 4.16 -14.81
CA ARG A 27 14.92 4.74 -16.02
C ARG A 27 14.83 3.72 -17.16
N THR A 28 15.90 2.96 -17.37
CA THR A 28 15.95 1.89 -18.39
C THR A 28 14.90 0.81 -18.10
N ILE A 29 14.80 0.35 -16.86
CA ILE A 29 13.79 -0.63 -16.42
C ILE A 29 12.37 -0.07 -16.67
N CYS A 30 12.08 1.15 -16.21
CA CYS A 30 10.75 1.74 -16.37
C CYS A 30 10.34 1.90 -17.83
N GLN A 31 11.28 2.34 -18.68
CA GLN A 31 11.04 2.45 -20.11
C GLN A 31 10.83 1.07 -20.76
N ASN A 32 11.53 0.04 -20.31
CA ASN A 32 11.39 -1.31 -20.85
C ASN A 32 10.06 -1.97 -20.45
N TYR A 33 9.68 -1.90 -19.18
CA TYR A 33 8.47 -2.55 -18.67
C TYR A 33 7.19 -1.72 -18.89
N TYR A 34 7.21 -0.46 -18.49
CA TYR A 34 6.01 0.39 -18.48
C TYR A 34 5.90 1.30 -19.70
N LYS A 35 6.99 1.47 -20.45
CA LYS A 35 7.08 2.44 -21.56
C LYS A 35 6.80 3.86 -21.04
N ILE A 36 7.22 4.17 -19.82
CA ILE A 36 7.08 5.47 -19.16
C ILE A 36 8.46 5.86 -18.65
N ASP A 37 8.87 7.09 -18.93
CA ASP A 37 10.10 7.65 -18.41
C ASP A 37 9.82 8.25 -17.01
N PRO A 38 10.47 7.76 -15.94
CA PRO A 38 10.31 8.31 -14.60
C PRO A 38 10.65 9.80 -14.51
N CYS A 39 11.48 10.36 -15.40
CA CYS A 39 11.78 11.79 -15.46
C CYS A 39 10.54 12.66 -15.78
N HIS A 40 9.48 12.08 -16.32
CA HIS A 40 8.21 12.76 -16.59
C HIS A 40 7.17 12.58 -15.47
N THR A 41 7.59 12.07 -14.32
CA THR A 41 6.75 11.85 -13.16
C THR A 41 7.36 12.57 -11.96
N TYR A 42 6.53 13.19 -11.12
CA TYR A 42 7.01 13.93 -9.96
C TYR A 42 7.63 13.01 -8.90
N THR A 43 7.07 11.81 -8.73
CA THR A 43 7.46 10.86 -7.68
C THR A 43 7.19 9.42 -8.11
N ALA A 44 7.78 8.44 -7.41
CA ALA A 44 7.56 7.01 -7.68
C ALA A 44 6.08 6.57 -7.58
N PRO A 45 5.24 7.08 -6.64
CA PRO A 45 3.80 6.82 -6.67
C PRO A 45 3.11 7.34 -7.94
N GLY A 46 3.52 8.51 -8.45
CA GLY A 46 3.00 9.04 -9.72
C GLY A 46 3.35 8.15 -10.91
N LEU A 47 4.58 7.62 -10.95
CA LEU A 47 4.99 6.61 -11.92
C LEU A 47 4.16 5.33 -11.81
N ALA A 48 4.01 4.79 -10.59
CA ALA A 48 3.22 3.58 -10.35
C ALA A 48 1.76 3.75 -10.78
N TRP A 49 1.17 4.93 -10.51
CA TRP A 49 -0.18 5.27 -10.93
C TRP A 49 -0.32 5.32 -12.45
N GLN A 50 0.58 6.04 -13.15
CA GLN A 50 0.56 6.10 -14.61
C GLN A 50 0.79 4.73 -15.25
N ALA A 51 1.70 3.93 -14.69
CA ALA A 51 1.94 2.56 -15.14
C ALA A 51 0.68 1.69 -14.96
N CYS A 52 0.02 1.77 -13.81
CA CYS A 52 -1.23 1.07 -13.53
C CYS A 52 -2.30 1.39 -14.58
N LEU A 53 -2.59 2.67 -14.80
CA LEU A 53 -3.59 3.12 -15.78
C LEU A 53 -3.24 2.66 -17.20
N LYS A 54 -1.96 2.75 -17.59
CA LYS A 54 -1.50 2.34 -18.92
C LYS A 54 -1.60 0.83 -19.16
N MET A 55 -1.25 0.04 -18.15
CA MET A 55 -1.25 -1.43 -18.24
C MET A 55 -2.67 -1.99 -18.23
N THR A 56 -3.51 -1.49 -17.32
CA THR A 56 -4.91 -1.95 -17.17
C THR A 56 -5.84 -1.36 -18.23
N LYS A 57 -5.50 -0.18 -18.77
CA LYS A 57 -6.33 0.62 -19.69
C LYS A 57 -7.69 1.01 -19.09
N VAL A 58 -7.82 0.93 -17.77
CA VAL A 58 -9.02 1.35 -17.05
C VAL A 58 -9.25 2.85 -17.27
N ARG A 59 -10.51 3.24 -17.40
CA ARG A 59 -10.93 4.65 -17.36
C ARG A 59 -11.62 4.87 -16.03
N LEU A 60 -11.08 5.78 -15.23
CA LEU A 60 -11.66 6.18 -13.97
C LEU A 60 -12.55 7.38 -14.21
N GLU A 61 -13.77 7.32 -13.72
CA GLU A 61 -14.65 8.47 -13.68
C GLU A 61 -14.13 9.50 -12.67
N LEU A 62 -14.21 10.77 -13.04
CA LEU A 62 -13.93 11.87 -12.14
C LEU A 62 -15.21 12.22 -11.37
N LEU A 63 -15.15 12.16 -10.04
CA LEU A 63 -16.23 12.64 -9.19
C LEU A 63 -16.41 14.15 -9.39
N THR A 64 -17.60 14.54 -9.83
CA THR A 64 -17.97 15.96 -10.04
C THR A 64 -18.86 16.51 -8.93
N ASP A 65 -19.54 15.63 -8.18
CA ASP A 65 -20.31 15.96 -7.00
C ASP A 65 -19.38 16.09 -5.77
N ILE A 66 -19.41 17.27 -5.14
CA ILE A 66 -18.62 17.55 -3.94
C ILE A 66 -19.07 16.71 -2.75
N ASP A 67 -20.35 16.39 -2.64
CA ASP A 67 -20.88 15.62 -1.53
C ASP A 67 -20.41 14.16 -1.64
N MET A 68 -20.35 13.60 -2.87
CA MET A 68 -19.76 12.27 -3.11
C MET A 68 -18.27 12.25 -2.78
N HIS A 69 -17.54 13.29 -3.18
CA HIS A 69 -16.11 13.41 -2.85
C HIS A 69 -15.88 13.42 -1.34
N LEU A 70 -16.59 14.28 -0.62
CA LEU A 70 -16.48 14.39 0.84
C LEU A 70 -16.91 13.10 1.55
N PHE A 71 -17.92 12.42 1.04
CA PHE A 71 -18.37 11.12 1.55
C PHE A 71 -17.27 10.06 1.43
N ILE A 72 -16.66 9.92 0.25
CA ILE A 72 -15.56 8.96 0.03
C ILE A 72 -14.35 9.34 0.87
N GLU A 73 -13.95 10.62 0.88
CA GLU A 73 -12.81 11.10 1.67
C GLU A 73 -12.99 10.81 3.16
N LYS A 74 -14.19 11.06 3.70
CA LYS A 74 -14.54 10.73 5.09
C LYS A 74 -14.54 9.22 5.35
N GLY A 75 -14.70 8.39 4.33
CA GLY A 75 -14.61 6.93 4.38
C GLY A 75 -13.19 6.38 4.38
N ILE A 76 -12.19 7.13 3.89
CA ILE A 76 -10.80 6.65 3.77
C ILE A 76 -10.21 6.35 5.15
N ARG A 77 -9.69 5.13 5.33
CA ARG A 77 -8.98 4.69 6.55
C ARG A 77 -7.63 4.10 6.17
N GLY A 78 -6.66 4.24 7.07
CA GLY A 78 -5.36 3.58 6.95
C GLY A 78 -5.42 2.11 7.37
N GLY A 79 -4.25 1.50 7.50
CA GLY A 79 -4.13 0.12 8.01
C GLY A 79 -4.65 -0.02 9.45
N VAL A 80 -5.25 -1.17 9.75
CA VAL A 80 -5.71 -1.49 11.10
C VAL A 80 -4.50 -1.84 11.97
N ALA A 81 -4.32 -1.11 13.07
CA ALA A 81 -3.32 -1.38 14.09
C ALA A 81 -4.01 -1.59 15.45
N MET A 82 -3.89 -2.80 16.01
CA MET A 82 -4.55 -3.17 17.26
C MET A 82 -3.61 -3.98 18.16
N ILE A 83 -3.63 -3.67 19.45
CA ILE A 83 -2.97 -4.46 20.49
C ILE A 83 -4.08 -5.06 21.36
N SER A 84 -4.42 -6.34 21.14
CA SER A 84 -5.45 -7.03 21.93
C SER A 84 -4.94 -7.42 23.32
N HIS A 85 -3.64 -7.64 23.47
CA HIS A 85 -2.99 -7.93 24.75
C HIS A 85 -1.64 -7.22 24.82
N ARG A 86 -1.45 -6.37 25.84
CA ARG A 86 -0.26 -5.51 25.99
C ARG A 86 1.06 -6.27 26.12
N TYR A 87 1.04 -7.49 26.69
CA TYR A 87 2.24 -8.28 26.90
C TYR A 87 1.91 -9.76 26.81
N ALA A 88 2.67 -10.50 26.01
CA ALA A 88 2.63 -11.95 25.94
C ALA A 88 4.07 -12.47 25.94
N LYS A 89 4.31 -13.54 26.71
CA LYS A 89 5.59 -14.26 26.75
C LYS A 89 5.33 -15.74 26.49
N ALA A 90 5.94 -16.27 25.44
CA ALA A 90 5.91 -17.70 25.14
C ALA A 90 6.79 -18.48 26.13
N ASN A 91 6.29 -19.61 26.64
CA ASN A 91 7.08 -20.62 27.32
C ASN A 91 7.55 -21.66 26.30
N ASN A 92 8.57 -21.32 25.54
CA ASN A 92 9.05 -22.12 24.42
C ASN A 92 10.34 -22.87 24.83
N ALA A 93 10.37 -24.20 24.61
CA ALA A 93 11.50 -25.07 24.95
C ALA A 93 12.83 -24.72 24.26
N TYR A 94 12.79 -23.96 23.17
CA TYR A 94 13.99 -23.49 22.47
C TYR A 94 14.59 -22.21 23.07
N LEU A 95 13.97 -21.62 24.09
CA LEU A 95 14.44 -20.38 24.73
C LEU A 95 15.17 -20.70 26.05
N SER A 96 16.19 -19.91 26.38
CA SER A 96 16.95 -20.04 27.64
C SER A 96 16.12 -19.80 28.90
N THR A 97 14.96 -19.15 28.77
CA THR A 97 14.03 -18.88 29.87
C THR A 97 12.89 -19.88 29.97
N TYR A 98 13.01 -21.05 29.33
CA TYR A 98 12.00 -22.10 29.40
C TYR A 98 11.85 -22.64 30.83
N ASP A 99 10.60 -22.82 31.23
CA ASP A 99 10.25 -23.44 32.51
C ASP A 99 9.45 -24.73 32.23
N SER A 100 10.03 -25.88 32.60
CA SER A 100 9.41 -27.19 32.42
C SER A 100 8.20 -27.44 33.32
N THR A 101 7.96 -26.59 34.32
CA THR A 101 6.78 -26.66 35.19
C THR A 101 5.55 -26.00 34.58
N LEU A 102 5.73 -25.14 33.57
CA LEU A 102 4.67 -24.45 32.86
C LEU A 102 4.34 -25.15 31.52
N SER A 103 3.11 -24.99 31.05
CA SER A 103 2.72 -25.49 29.72
C SER A 103 3.53 -24.81 28.62
N SER A 104 3.96 -25.56 27.61
CA SER A 104 4.66 -24.98 26.45
C SER A 104 3.73 -24.08 25.64
N SER A 105 4.23 -22.92 25.21
CA SER A 105 3.51 -21.98 24.36
C SER A 105 4.45 -21.28 23.38
N TYR A 106 3.89 -20.80 22.27
CA TYR A 106 4.61 -20.20 21.15
C TYR A 106 3.90 -18.93 20.69
N ILE A 107 4.67 -17.96 20.18
CA ILE A 107 4.14 -16.77 19.50
C ILE A 107 4.44 -16.95 18.01
N ILE A 108 3.42 -16.78 17.18
CA ILE A 108 3.55 -16.83 15.72
C ILE A 108 3.58 -15.41 15.14
N TYR A 109 4.43 -15.20 14.14
CA TYR A 109 4.43 -14.00 13.31
C TYR A 109 3.94 -14.37 11.91
N LEU A 110 2.87 -13.72 11.46
CA LEU A 110 2.28 -13.91 10.14
C LEU A 110 2.31 -12.58 9.41
N ASP A 111 2.73 -12.61 8.15
CA ASP A 111 2.81 -11.44 7.28
C ASP A 111 2.18 -11.76 5.93
N ALA A 112 1.38 -10.82 5.42
CA ALA A 112 0.69 -10.98 4.15
C ALA A 112 1.54 -10.39 3.02
N ASN A 113 2.04 -11.26 2.13
CA ASN A 113 2.80 -10.85 0.95
C ASN A 113 1.95 -9.97 0.02
N ASN A 114 2.33 -8.69 -0.13
CA ASN A 114 1.68 -7.73 -1.02
C ASN A 114 0.16 -7.57 -0.77
N LEU A 115 -0.24 -7.37 0.49
CA LEU A 115 -1.65 -7.23 0.89
C LEU A 115 -2.43 -6.23 0.03
N TYR A 116 -1.91 -5.02 -0.15
CA TYR A 116 -2.58 -3.99 -0.95
C TYR A 116 -2.62 -4.35 -2.44
N GLY A 117 -1.58 -4.96 -3.01
CA GLY A 117 -1.61 -5.40 -4.40
C GLY A 117 -2.64 -6.51 -4.65
N TRP A 118 -2.81 -7.44 -3.69
CA TRP A 118 -3.88 -8.43 -3.74
C TRP A 118 -5.26 -7.77 -3.66
N ALA A 119 -5.44 -6.81 -2.75
CA ALA A 119 -6.69 -6.06 -2.61
C ALA A 119 -7.02 -5.23 -3.86
N MET A 120 -6.01 -4.59 -4.48
CA MET A 120 -6.14 -3.85 -5.73
C MET A 120 -6.45 -4.72 -6.93
N SER A 121 -6.26 -6.03 -6.83
CA SER A 121 -6.60 -7.00 -7.89
C SER A 121 -8.04 -7.52 -7.77
N GLN A 122 -8.78 -7.11 -6.74
CA GLN A 122 -10.19 -7.46 -6.57
C GLN A 122 -11.09 -6.56 -7.43
N HIS A 123 -12.38 -6.87 -7.50
CA HIS A 123 -13.36 -6.01 -8.18
C HIS A 123 -13.50 -4.68 -7.41
N LEU A 124 -13.18 -3.56 -8.06
CA LEU A 124 -13.14 -2.23 -7.46
C LEU A 124 -14.00 -1.25 -8.26
N PRO A 125 -14.63 -0.26 -7.59
CA PRO A 125 -15.44 0.75 -8.28
C PRO A 125 -14.55 1.65 -9.15
N THR A 126 -15.01 1.94 -10.37
CA THR A 126 -14.23 2.72 -11.35
C THR A 126 -15.04 3.80 -12.04
N HIS A 127 -16.35 3.63 -12.20
CA HIS A 127 -17.27 4.52 -12.90
C HIS A 127 -18.74 4.26 -12.52
N ASP A 128 -19.64 5.06 -13.09
CA ASP A 128 -21.09 5.10 -12.90
C ASP A 128 -21.50 5.40 -11.46
N PHE A 129 -20.78 6.33 -10.82
CA PHE A 129 -21.07 6.74 -9.44
C PHE A 129 -22.42 7.46 -9.35
N SER A 130 -23.31 6.95 -8.50
CA SER A 130 -24.62 7.56 -8.24
C SER A 130 -25.05 7.35 -6.79
N TRP A 131 -25.86 8.27 -6.27
CA TRP A 131 -26.54 8.10 -4.99
C TRP A 131 -27.70 7.12 -5.15
N THR A 132 -27.94 6.32 -4.13
CA THR A 132 -29.07 5.38 -4.08
C THR A 132 -29.70 5.39 -2.69
N ASP A 133 -31.03 5.30 -2.66
CA ASP A 133 -31.84 5.14 -1.44
C ASP A 133 -32.23 3.67 -1.22
N GLU A 134 -31.67 2.74 -2.00
CA GLU A 134 -31.94 1.32 -1.86
C GLU A 134 -31.46 0.78 -0.51
N ASP A 135 -32.35 0.06 0.19
CA ASP A 135 -32.01 -0.64 1.43
C ASP A 135 -31.26 -1.94 1.10
N VAL A 136 -29.95 -1.83 0.92
CA VAL A 136 -29.07 -2.94 0.56
C VAL A 136 -28.37 -3.50 1.78
N ASN A 137 -28.57 -4.79 2.05
CA ASN A 137 -27.75 -5.51 3.02
C ASN A 137 -26.40 -5.86 2.40
N PHE A 138 -25.34 -5.19 2.86
CA PHE A 138 -23.98 -5.39 2.35
C PHE A 138 -23.47 -6.84 2.46
N MET A 139 -24.02 -7.64 3.37
CA MET A 139 -23.65 -9.06 3.54
C MET A 139 -24.14 -9.95 2.41
N ASP A 140 -25.17 -9.51 1.68
CA ASP A 140 -25.80 -10.29 0.61
C ASP A 140 -25.25 -9.93 -0.78
N VAL A 141 -24.39 -8.91 -0.88
CA VAL A 141 -23.79 -8.46 -2.14
C VAL A 141 -22.61 -9.37 -2.55
N PRO A 142 -22.62 -9.97 -3.75
CA PRO A 142 -21.48 -10.73 -4.27
C PRO A 142 -20.23 -9.86 -4.41
N LYS A 143 -19.06 -10.44 -4.14
CA LYS A 143 -17.76 -9.72 -4.20
C LYS A 143 -17.32 -9.36 -5.62
N ASP A 144 -17.88 -10.02 -6.61
CA ASP A 144 -17.59 -9.93 -8.04
C ASP A 144 -18.79 -9.42 -8.84
N SER A 145 -19.74 -8.77 -8.17
CA SER A 145 -20.87 -8.08 -8.80
C SER A 145 -20.39 -6.92 -9.66
N ASP A 146 -21.00 -6.76 -10.85
CA ASP A 146 -20.77 -5.61 -11.73
C ASP A 146 -21.20 -4.27 -11.09
N ILE A 147 -22.14 -4.32 -10.13
CA ILE A 147 -22.59 -3.18 -9.33
C ILE A 147 -22.06 -3.32 -7.91
N GLY A 148 -21.32 -2.33 -7.45
CA GLY A 148 -20.80 -2.23 -6.09
C GLY A 148 -21.47 -1.10 -5.29
N TYR A 149 -21.37 -1.18 -3.97
CA TYR A 149 -21.94 -0.19 -3.04
C TYR A 149 -20.86 0.35 -2.10
N ILE A 150 -20.91 1.65 -1.81
CA ILE A 150 -20.04 2.30 -0.84
C ILE A 150 -20.92 2.75 0.34
N PHE A 151 -20.62 2.25 1.54
CA PHE A 151 -21.45 2.47 2.72
C PHE A 151 -20.79 3.45 3.70
N GLU A 152 -21.57 4.36 4.30
CA GLU A 152 -21.14 5.07 5.50
C GLU A 152 -21.33 4.16 6.72
N VAL A 153 -20.22 3.67 7.26
CA VAL A 153 -20.24 2.80 8.43
C VAL A 153 -19.80 3.57 9.67
N ARG A 154 -20.63 3.50 10.73
CA ARG A 154 -20.25 3.95 12.07
C ARG A 154 -19.82 2.76 12.91
N ILE A 155 -18.56 2.76 13.33
CA ILE A 155 -18.06 1.81 14.31
C ILE A 155 -18.41 2.38 15.69
N SER A 156 -19.40 1.82 16.36
CA SER A 156 -19.69 2.14 17.76
C SER A 156 -18.51 1.70 18.63
N ARG A 157 -17.99 2.61 19.45
CA ARG A 157 -16.99 2.30 20.48
C ARG A 157 -17.65 1.69 21.71
#